data_AF-A0AB35QBW1-F1
#
_entry.id   AF-A0AB35QBW1-F1
#
_cell.length_a   1.000
_cell.length_b   1.000
_cell.length_c   1.000
_cell.angle_alpha   90.00
_cell.angle_beta   90.00
_cell.angle_gamma   90.00
#
_symmetry.space_group_name_H-M   'P 1'
#
loop_
_entity.id
_entity.type
_entity.pdbx_description
1 polymer ?
#
loop_
_entity_poly.entity_id
_entity_poly.type
_entity_poly.pdbx_seq_one_letter_code
_entity_poly.pdbx_strand_id
1 'polypeptide(L)'
;MKNLLTALCITWSTLSYANLESANLIPLNDTELSKVEAQALFSFTYIDPKQTDASMAQQNIGFYKLGLEADLELNANINKLQLGCGGVNGLAGCDIDIDNLSLSGLSDTNDGRASSSAVFSNPFIEFAIKNPDSAALREIKGFRLSAEKVMGLLTLGLENSETPNGINSLSGYLKIKDTTGLAYTAARNMSYQDTGKTIDGTVNACLLVCLPLGFNSSDYNLQLQQTTAPIVINGQVISGSRMNNVMLNGIANIDQLNFSGDLKASINAALGLLNLQKNVTGSITGLRAALTVDQNLGFIHKIELNNPFSLSLQAQKIFWPGADAAAERGWWMAFDDEIDIGNVTPSKQIEITNDVLKQVVDPISNYLTANPVRCNVLNCLFGEDLAVGEVKLPNTIVNFPLKDLQLKNQTFAPNCHGSLKFC
;
A
#
# COMPACT_ATOMS: atom_id res chain seq x y z
N MET A 1 -104.94 26.09 -25.62
CA MET A 1 -103.67 25.43 -25.97
C MET A 1 -102.54 26.45 -25.83
N LYS A 2 -101.86 26.75 -24.70
CA LYS A 2 -101.59 26.07 -23.42
C LYS A 2 -101.25 24.58 -23.58
N ASN A 3 -99.99 24.27 -23.31
CA ASN A 3 -99.39 22.94 -23.15
C ASN A 3 -99.11 22.18 -24.46
N LEU A 4 -97.95 22.45 -25.05
CA LEU A 4 -96.91 21.43 -25.25
C LEU A 4 -95.73 22.08 -25.98
N LEU A 5 -94.52 21.74 -25.54
CA LEU A 5 -93.25 21.92 -26.25
C LEU A 5 -92.49 23.25 -26.08
N THR A 6 -92.73 23.94 -24.96
CA THR A 6 -91.69 24.68 -24.22
C THR A 6 -90.66 23.75 -23.53
N ALA A 7 -90.39 22.58 -24.13
CA ALA A 7 -89.56 21.50 -23.57
C ALA A 7 -88.51 20.97 -24.56
N LEU A 8 -88.16 21.74 -25.60
CA LEU A 8 -87.20 21.33 -26.63
C LEU A 8 -85.98 22.26 -26.77
N CYS A 9 -85.77 23.19 -25.84
CA CYS A 9 -84.63 24.13 -25.87
C CYS A 9 -83.75 24.13 -24.61
N ILE A 10 -83.85 23.14 -23.72
CA ILE A 10 -83.05 23.08 -22.47
C ILE A 10 -82.19 21.80 -22.35
N THR A 11 -82.11 20.98 -23.39
CA THR A 11 -81.31 19.76 -23.37
C THR A 11 -80.46 19.61 -24.63
N TRP A 12 -79.48 20.50 -24.82
CA TRP A 12 -78.26 20.23 -25.60
C TRP A 12 -77.18 21.32 -25.41
N SER A 13 -77.11 21.93 -24.23
CA SER A 13 -76.00 22.79 -23.81
C SER A 13 -75.00 22.05 -22.91
N THR A 14 -74.67 20.79 -23.25
CA THR A 14 -73.63 19.99 -22.56
C THR A 14 -72.82 19.17 -23.58
N LEU A 15 -72.20 19.85 -24.55
CA LEU A 15 -71.23 19.27 -25.47
C LEU A 15 -70.03 20.23 -25.61
N SER A 16 -69.43 20.55 -24.47
CA SER A 16 -68.11 21.19 -24.32
C SER A 16 -67.85 21.22 -22.83
N TYR A 17 -66.98 20.36 -22.32
CA TYR A 17 -66.09 20.54 -21.16
C TYR A 17 -65.59 19.15 -20.70
N ALA A 18 -64.26 19.06 -20.54
CA ALA A 18 -63.48 18.01 -19.91
C ALA A 18 -63.20 16.70 -20.70
N ASN A 19 -62.26 16.79 -21.65
CA ASN A 19 -61.15 15.83 -21.63
C ASN A 19 -60.07 16.44 -20.73
N LEU A 20 -60.18 16.23 -19.42
CA LEU A 20 -58.99 16.15 -18.58
C LEU A 20 -58.61 14.68 -18.59
N GLU A 21 -57.53 14.34 -19.29
CA GLU A 21 -56.79 13.12 -18.95
C GLU A 21 -56.23 13.33 -17.54
N SER A 22 -57.00 12.89 -16.54
CA SER A 22 -56.40 12.53 -15.27
C SER A 22 -55.51 11.32 -15.55
N ALA A 23 -54.19 11.50 -15.42
CA ALA A 23 -53.30 10.38 -15.18
C ALA A 23 -53.78 9.68 -13.90
N ASN A 24 -54.69 8.73 -14.05
CA ASN A 24 -55.13 7.87 -12.97
C ASN A 24 -53.95 6.98 -12.63
N LEU A 25 -53.42 7.12 -11.42
CA LEU A 25 -52.50 6.15 -10.83
C LEU A 25 -53.25 4.81 -10.78
N ILE A 26 -52.83 3.86 -11.60
CA ILE A 26 -53.38 2.50 -11.60
C ILE A 26 -52.70 1.76 -10.45
N PRO A 27 -53.45 1.23 -9.46
CA PRO A 27 -52.88 0.40 -8.41
C PRO A 27 -52.39 -0.91 -9.03
N LEU A 28 -51.09 -1.15 -8.96
CA LEU A 28 -50.47 -2.41 -9.36
C LEU A 28 -50.49 -3.38 -8.18
N ASN A 29 -50.82 -4.64 -8.43
CA ASN A 29 -50.68 -5.70 -7.41
C ASN A 29 -49.22 -6.17 -7.32
N ASP A 30 -48.81 -6.84 -6.24
CA ASP A 30 -47.42 -7.26 -6.00
C ASP A 30 -46.78 -8.06 -7.14
N THR A 31 -47.58 -8.75 -7.97
CA THR A 31 -47.08 -9.51 -9.13
C THR A 31 -46.81 -8.60 -10.34
N GLU A 32 -47.58 -7.53 -10.50
CA GLU A 32 -47.34 -6.47 -11.48
C GLU A 32 -46.28 -5.48 -11.00
N LEU A 33 -46.23 -5.20 -9.69
CA LEU A 33 -45.17 -4.45 -9.04
C LEU A 33 -43.83 -5.18 -9.21
N SER A 34 -43.77 -6.49 -8.96
CA SER A 34 -42.58 -7.32 -9.19
C SER A 34 -42.13 -7.35 -10.65
N LYS A 35 -43.05 -7.25 -11.62
CA LYS A 35 -42.73 -7.15 -13.06
C LYS A 35 -42.17 -5.78 -13.47
N VAL A 36 -42.47 -4.73 -12.70
CA VAL A 36 -41.98 -3.36 -12.92
C VAL A 36 -40.72 -3.06 -12.08
N GLU A 37 -40.62 -3.64 -10.87
CA GLU A 37 -39.49 -3.48 -9.94
C GLU A 37 -38.21 -4.20 -10.39
N ALA A 38 -38.31 -5.25 -11.22
CA ALA A 38 -37.14 -5.94 -11.77
C ALA A 38 -36.40 -5.14 -12.88
N GLN A 39 -36.76 -3.86 -13.12
CA GLN A 39 -36.12 -2.96 -14.08
C GLN A 39 -35.95 -1.52 -13.56
N ALA A 40 -36.01 -1.29 -12.24
CA ALA A 40 -35.80 0.04 -11.70
C ALA A 40 -34.31 0.42 -11.77
N LEU A 41 -33.96 1.30 -12.71
CA LEU A 41 -32.60 1.81 -12.89
C LEU A 41 -32.05 2.49 -11.63
N PHE A 42 -32.91 3.07 -10.80
CA PHE A 42 -32.54 3.69 -9.53
C PHE A 42 -33.14 2.92 -8.35
N SER A 43 -32.30 2.56 -7.38
CA SER A 43 -32.71 1.95 -6.12
C SER A 43 -32.57 2.94 -4.97
N PHE A 44 -33.56 2.99 -4.08
CA PHE A 44 -33.52 3.82 -2.88
C PHE A 44 -33.64 2.93 -1.64
N THR A 45 -32.66 3.01 -0.75
CA THR A 45 -32.69 2.27 0.52
C THR A 45 -32.43 3.20 1.70
N TYR A 46 -33.10 2.94 2.80
CA TYR A 46 -32.92 3.65 4.07
C TYR A 46 -32.52 2.66 5.17
N ILE A 47 -31.49 3.01 5.93
CA ILE A 47 -31.06 2.28 7.13
C ILE A 47 -31.39 3.14 8.35
N ASP A 48 -32.31 2.63 9.17
CA ASP A 48 -32.73 3.25 10.42
C ASP A 48 -31.55 3.36 11.40
N PRO A 49 -31.41 4.45 12.17
CA PRO A 49 -30.34 4.59 13.16
C PRO A 49 -30.16 3.38 14.08
N LYS A 50 -31.23 2.67 14.43
CA LYS A 50 -31.19 1.47 15.29
C LYS A 50 -30.53 0.25 14.63
N GLN A 51 -30.39 0.24 13.32
CA GLN A 51 -29.77 -0.83 12.52
C GLN A 51 -28.35 -0.49 12.07
N THR A 52 -27.81 0.66 12.49
CA THR A 52 -26.46 1.11 12.16
C THR A 52 -25.44 0.64 13.19
N ASP A 53 -24.15 0.90 12.92
CA ASP A 53 -23.08 0.74 13.91
C ASP A 53 -23.43 1.44 15.24
N ALA A 54 -22.99 0.88 16.37
CA ALA A 54 -23.34 1.38 17.70
C ALA A 54 -22.97 2.86 17.89
N SER A 55 -21.89 3.33 17.28
CA SER A 55 -21.46 4.73 17.36
C SER A 55 -22.37 5.69 16.58
N MET A 56 -23.00 5.22 15.50
CA MET A 56 -23.96 5.98 14.69
C MET A 56 -25.34 5.96 15.33
N ALA A 57 -25.76 4.80 15.85
CA ALA A 57 -27.01 4.62 16.58
C ALA A 57 -27.10 5.55 17.81
N GLN A 58 -26.03 5.63 18.60
CA GLN A 58 -25.94 6.53 19.76
C GLN A 58 -26.09 8.01 19.40
N GLN A 59 -25.71 8.37 18.17
CA GLN A 59 -25.81 9.74 17.67
C GLN A 59 -27.09 9.98 16.88
N ASN A 60 -27.98 8.99 16.79
CA ASN A 60 -29.21 9.01 16.01
C ASN A 60 -28.96 9.30 14.53
N ILE A 61 -27.96 8.66 13.93
CA ILE A 61 -27.60 8.81 12.52
C ILE A 61 -28.12 7.62 11.71
N GLY A 62 -28.91 7.90 10.68
CA GLY A 62 -29.37 6.92 9.69
C GLY A 62 -28.79 7.22 8.30
N PHE A 63 -28.96 6.28 7.36
CA PHE A 63 -28.35 6.36 6.04
C PHE A 63 -29.39 6.27 4.92
N TYR A 64 -29.27 7.14 3.94
CA TYR A 64 -30.09 7.14 2.72
C TYR A 64 -29.19 6.88 1.53
N LYS A 65 -29.34 5.73 0.86
CA LYS A 65 -28.59 5.32 -0.33
C LYS A 65 -29.47 5.43 -1.55
N LEU A 66 -28.97 6.10 -2.57
CA LEU A 66 -29.50 6.12 -3.93
C LEU A 66 -28.50 5.37 -4.82
N GLY A 67 -28.86 4.15 -5.21
CA GLY A 67 -28.09 3.31 -6.14
C GLY A 67 -28.57 3.44 -7.57
N LEU A 68 -27.66 3.19 -8.50
CA LEU A 68 -27.92 3.01 -9.91
C LEU A 68 -27.68 1.54 -10.24
N GLU A 69 -28.70 0.80 -10.64
CA GLU A 69 -28.60 -0.63 -11.01
C GLU A 69 -28.05 -0.78 -12.45
N ALA A 70 -26.81 -0.33 -12.66
CA ALA A 70 -26.11 -0.37 -13.94
C ALA A 70 -24.58 -0.35 -13.78
N ASP A 71 -23.87 -0.68 -14.86
CA ASP A 71 -22.44 -0.42 -14.98
C ASP A 71 -22.20 1.00 -15.51
N LEU A 72 -21.43 1.79 -14.77
CA LEU A 72 -20.94 3.10 -15.20
C LEU A 72 -19.50 2.97 -15.68
N GLU A 73 -19.26 3.28 -16.95
CA GLU A 73 -17.93 3.34 -17.54
C GLU A 73 -17.37 4.77 -17.46
N LEU A 74 -16.20 4.93 -16.83
CA LEU A 74 -15.52 6.21 -16.69
C LEU A 74 -14.04 6.10 -17.07
N ASN A 75 -13.61 6.94 -18.01
CA ASN A 75 -12.21 7.25 -18.26
C ASN A 75 -11.97 8.72 -17.89
N ALA A 76 -11.02 8.98 -17.00
CA ALA A 76 -10.76 10.31 -16.49
C ALA A 76 -9.25 10.60 -16.40
N ASN A 77 -8.86 11.83 -16.77
CA ASN A 77 -7.54 12.40 -16.56
C ASN A 77 -7.69 13.69 -15.77
N ILE A 78 -7.00 13.79 -14.63
CA ILE A 78 -7.10 14.88 -13.68
C ILE A 78 -5.68 15.35 -13.37
N ASN A 79 -5.30 16.52 -13.90
CA ASN A 79 -3.97 17.09 -13.67
C ASN A 79 -3.66 17.29 -12.17
N LYS A 80 -4.67 17.72 -11.38
CA LYS A 80 -4.54 17.93 -9.94
C LYS A 80 -5.86 17.61 -9.24
N LEU A 81 -5.87 16.61 -8.37
CA LEU A 81 -6.99 16.35 -7.47
C LEU A 81 -6.67 16.90 -6.09
N GLN A 82 -7.45 17.89 -5.66
CA GLN A 82 -7.26 18.56 -4.37
C GLN A 82 -8.58 18.68 -3.64
N LEU A 83 -8.68 17.99 -2.50
CA LEU A 83 -9.89 17.92 -1.68
C LEU A 83 -9.55 18.25 -0.22
N GLY A 84 -10.36 19.11 0.40
CA GLY A 84 -10.19 19.48 1.81
C GLY A 84 -8.94 20.35 2.08
N CYS A 85 -8.44 21.05 1.07
CA CYS A 85 -7.33 21.99 1.18
C CYS A 85 -7.71 23.19 2.04
N GLY A 86 -6.96 23.43 3.12
CA GLY A 86 -7.27 24.51 4.06
C GLY A 86 -8.64 24.30 4.71
N GLY A 87 -8.69 23.81 5.94
CA GLY A 87 -9.98 23.50 6.54
C GLY A 87 -9.91 22.81 7.90
N VAL A 88 -10.90 21.96 8.16
CA VAL A 88 -11.19 21.35 9.46
C VAL A 88 -10.04 20.49 10.02
N ASN A 89 -9.17 19.99 9.15
CA ASN A 89 -8.00 19.17 9.51
C ASN A 89 -6.67 19.96 9.50
N GLY A 90 -6.73 21.29 9.43
CA GLY A 90 -5.58 22.18 9.52
C GLY A 90 -5.55 23.26 8.43
N LEU A 91 -4.90 24.38 8.75
CA LEU A 91 -4.76 25.55 7.87
C LEU A 91 -3.83 25.27 6.66
N ALA A 92 -2.89 24.33 6.80
CA ALA A 92 -1.95 23.94 5.77
C ALA A 92 -2.26 22.53 5.26
N GLY A 93 -2.24 22.34 3.93
CA GLY A 93 -2.42 21.05 3.27
C GLY A 93 -3.88 20.67 2.99
N CYS A 94 -4.03 19.57 2.26
CA CYS A 94 -5.30 19.00 1.81
C CYS A 94 -5.48 17.60 2.41
N ASP A 95 -6.73 17.18 2.56
CA ASP A 95 -7.05 15.81 2.95
C ASP A 95 -6.65 14.83 1.85
N ILE A 96 -6.94 15.15 0.60
CA ILE A 96 -6.47 14.39 -0.56
C ILE A 96 -5.79 15.37 -1.52
N ASP A 97 -4.53 15.11 -1.84
CA ASP A 97 -3.74 15.84 -2.83
C ASP A 97 -2.98 14.84 -3.70
N ILE A 98 -3.35 14.77 -4.97
CA ILE A 98 -2.78 13.84 -5.96
C ILE A 98 -2.48 14.61 -7.24
N ASP A 99 -1.26 14.45 -7.74
CA ASP A 99 -0.84 14.96 -9.03
C ASP A 99 -1.10 13.94 -10.14
N ASN A 100 -1.52 14.44 -11.32
CA ASN A 100 -1.61 13.67 -12.56
C ASN A 100 -2.40 12.35 -12.40
N LEU A 101 -3.51 12.40 -11.67
CA LEU A 101 -4.39 11.27 -11.45
C LEU A 101 -5.07 10.87 -12.76
N SER A 102 -5.07 9.57 -13.05
CA SER A 102 -5.79 9.02 -14.20
C SER A 102 -6.49 7.73 -13.82
N LEU A 103 -7.71 7.56 -14.32
CA LEU A 103 -8.54 6.38 -14.16
C LEU A 103 -8.94 5.88 -15.54
N SER A 104 -8.62 4.61 -15.84
CA SER A 104 -8.91 3.97 -17.12
C SER A 104 -9.30 2.51 -16.94
N GLY A 105 -9.60 1.82 -18.04
CA GLY A 105 -9.59 0.36 -18.04
C GLY A 105 -8.19 -0.21 -17.78
N LEU A 106 -8.11 -1.51 -17.52
CA LEU A 106 -6.86 -2.22 -17.30
C LEU A 106 -6.09 -2.38 -18.63
N SER A 107 -4.98 -1.66 -18.78
CA SER A 107 -4.05 -1.81 -19.90
C SER A 107 -2.67 -1.28 -19.53
N ASP A 108 -1.62 -1.93 -20.05
CA ASP A 108 -0.24 -1.47 -19.92
C ASP A 108 0.23 -0.66 -21.15
N THR A 109 -0.68 -0.26 -22.03
CA THR A 109 -0.38 0.53 -23.24
C THR A 109 -1.17 1.83 -23.27
N ASN A 110 -0.60 2.89 -23.84
CA ASN A 110 -1.28 4.18 -23.97
C ASN A 110 -2.61 4.06 -24.72
N ASP A 111 -2.59 3.40 -25.90
CA ASP A 111 -3.79 3.25 -26.72
C ASP A 111 -4.85 2.40 -26.02
N GLY A 112 -4.44 1.32 -25.33
CA GLY A 112 -5.38 0.47 -24.59
C GLY A 112 -6.01 1.20 -23.40
N ARG A 113 -5.26 2.06 -22.70
CA ARG A 113 -5.81 2.90 -21.62
C ARG A 113 -6.73 3.98 -22.15
N ALA A 114 -6.32 4.70 -23.20
CA ALA A 114 -7.11 5.79 -23.76
C ALA A 114 -8.42 5.32 -24.43
N SER A 115 -8.45 4.06 -24.89
CA SER A 115 -9.64 3.44 -25.51
C SER A 115 -10.49 2.61 -24.54
N SER A 116 -10.14 2.53 -23.26
CA SER A 116 -10.89 1.74 -22.26
C SER A 116 -11.24 2.53 -21.01
N SER A 117 -12.37 2.19 -20.40
CA SER A 117 -12.88 2.86 -19.20
C SER A 117 -12.79 1.95 -17.97
N ALA A 118 -12.66 2.55 -16.79
CA ALA A 118 -12.92 1.84 -15.55
C ALA A 118 -14.43 1.59 -15.44
N VAL A 119 -14.81 0.42 -14.92
CA VAL A 119 -16.20 0.00 -14.75
C VAL A 119 -16.57 0.09 -13.27
N PHE A 120 -17.60 0.87 -12.97
CA PHE A 120 -18.22 0.99 -11.66
C PHE A 120 -19.52 0.21 -11.69
N SER A 121 -19.56 -0.95 -11.06
CA SER A 121 -20.77 -1.77 -10.98
C SER A 121 -21.64 -1.32 -9.82
N ASN A 122 -22.90 -1.01 -10.13
CA ASN A 122 -23.92 -0.54 -9.19
C ASN A 122 -23.46 0.68 -8.37
N PRO A 123 -23.08 1.80 -9.02
CA PRO A 123 -22.62 2.98 -8.30
C PRO A 123 -23.75 3.60 -7.49
N PHE A 124 -23.40 4.26 -6.39
CA PHE A 124 -24.38 4.88 -5.50
C PHE A 124 -23.83 6.14 -4.82
N ILE A 125 -24.77 6.99 -4.43
CA ILE A 125 -24.54 8.07 -3.47
C ILE A 125 -25.29 7.74 -2.18
N GLU A 126 -24.64 7.94 -1.04
CA GLU A 126 -25.24 7.70 0.26
C GLU A 126 -25.03 8.88 1.21
N PHE A 127 -26.07 9.26 1.94
CA PHE A 127 -26.06 10.37 2.89
C PHE A 127 -26.21 9.87 4.32
N ALA A 128 -25.36 10.36 5.22
CA ALA A 128 -25.51 10.19 6.65
C ALA A 128 -26.36 11.33 7.21
N ILE A 129 -27.51 11.03 7.80
CA ILE A 129 -28.46 12.02 8.32
C ILE A 129 -28.67 11.81 9.81
N LYS A 130 -28.34 12.82 10.60
CA LYS A 130 -28.66 12.85 12.04
C LYS A 130 -30.11 13.25 12.25
N ASN A 131 -30.78 12.60 13.21
CA ASN A 131 -32.20 12.77 13.53
C ASN A 131 -33.12 12.64 12.31
N PRO A 132 -33.06 11.52 11.55
CA PRO A 132 -33.80 11.38 10.29
C PRO A 132 -35.32 11.52 10.47
N ASP A 133 -35.85 11.12 11.62
CA ASP A 133 -37.30 11.17 11.92
C ASP A 133 -37.80 12.57 12.33
N SER A 134 -36.91 13.56 12.49
CA SER A 134 -37.27 14.91 12.94
C SER A 134 -37.02 15.95 11.85
N ALA A 135 -38.08 16.39 11.16
CA ALA A 135 -37.96 17.40 10.11
C ALA A 135 -37.27 18.70 10.56
N ALA A 136 -37.42 19.09 11.83
CA ALA A 136 -36.83 20.30 12.40
C ALA A 136 -35.37 20.15 12.85
N LEU A 137 -34.94 18.91 13.16
CA LEU A 137 -33.60 18.63 13.70
C LEU A 137 -32.73 17.79 12.76
N ARG A 138 -33.25 17.43 11.57
CA ARG A 138 -32.52 16.63 10.59
C ARG A 138 -31.33 17.40 10.06
N GLU A 139 -30.17 16.76 10.04
CA GLU A 139 -28.92 17.39 9.61
C GLU A 139 -28.08 16.39 8.83
N ILE A 140 -27.57 16.80 7.66
CA ILE A 140 -26.63 15.99 6.89
C ILE A 140 -25.28 16.04 7.59
N LYS A 141 -24.76 14.87 7.96
CA LYS A 141 -23.43 14.71 8.58
C LYS A 141 -22.35 14.29 7.62
N GLY A 142 -22.72 13.82 6.43
CA GLY A 142 -21.80 13.56 5.34
C GLY A 142 -22.48 12.92 4.15
N PHE A 143 -21.72 12.75 3.08
CA PHE A 143 -22.09 11.92 1.94
C PHE A 143 -20.91 11.04 1.51
N ARG A 144 -21.17 9.90 0.87
CA ARG A 144 -20.17 9.13 0.13
C ARG A 144 -20.67 8.81 -1.28
N LEU A 145 -19.72 8.78 -2.19
CA LEU A 145 -19.85 8.22 -3.54
C LEU A 145 -19.10 6.89 -3.53
N SER A 146 -19.74 5.84 -4.02
CA SER A 146 -19.16 4.49 -4.00
C SER A 146 -19.76 3.62 -5.11
N ALA A 147 -19.22 2.43 -5.27
CA ALA A 147 -19.78 1.37 -6.10
C ALA A 147 -19.58 0.02 -5.40
N GLU A 148 -20.41 -0.96 -5.72
CA GLU A 148 -20.22 -2.33 -5.21
C GLU A 148 -18.89 -2.92 -5.67
N LYS A 149 -18.45 -2.52 -6.86
CA LYS A 149 -17.15 -2.90 -7.40
C LYS A 149 -16.65 -1.84 -8.38
N VAL A 150 -15.37 -1.51 -8.28
CA VAL A 150 -14.65 -0.73 -9.30
C VAL A 150 -13.57 -1.60 -9.92
N MET A 151 -13.62 -1.75 -11.23
CA MET A 151 -12.61 -2.44 -12.03
C MET A 151 -11.91 -1.43 -12.93
N GLY A 152 -10.61 -1.27 -12.79
CA GLY A 152 -9.86 -0.32 -13.61
C GLY A 152 -8.44 -0.14 -13.14
N LEU A 153 -7.74 0.79 -13.79
CA LEU A 153 -6.38 1.16 -13.44
C LEU A 153 -6.35 2.61 -12.95
N LEU A 154 -5.89 2.80 -11.72
CA LEU A 154 -5.56 4.10 -11.16
C LEU A 154 -4.07 4.36 -11.37
N THR A 155 -3.72 5.42 -12.09
CA THR A 155 -2.34 5.90 -12.18
C THR A 155 -2.19 7.28 -11.59
N LEU A 156 -1.02 7.54 -11.03
CA LEU A 156 -0.73 8.71 -10.20
C LEU A 156 0.64 9.24 -10.62
N GLY A 157 0.78 10.56 -10.73
CA GLY A 157 2.03 11.15 -11.21
C GLY A 157 2.25 11.01 -12.72
N LEU A 158 3.43 11.39 -13.18
CA LEU A 158 3.80 11.39 -14.60
C LEU A 158 4.67 10.19 -14.97
N GLU A 159 5.48 9.72 -14.02
CA GLU A 159 6.47 8.69 -14.25
C GLU A 159 6.95 8.09 -12.93
N ASN A 160 7.35 6.82 -13.00
CA ASN A 160 8.08 6.16 -11.93
C ASN A 160 9.54 6.65 -11.95
N SER A 161 9.81 7.79 -11.30
CA SER A 161 11.15 8.39 -11.21
C SER A 161 11.75 8.23 -9.81
N GLU A 162 12.97 8.75 -9.62
CA GLU A 162 13.61 8.82 -8.29
C GLU A 162 13.03 9.93 -7.41
N THR A 163 12.22 10.82 -7.99
CA THR A 163 11.56 11.91 -7.28
C THR A 163 10.07 11.63 -7.12
N PRO A 164 9.52 11.73 -5.90
CA PRO A 164 8.10 11.46 -5.68
C PRO A 164 7.25 12.48 -6.44
N ASN A 165 6.24 12.00 -7.18
CA ASN A 165 5.35 12.85 -7.99
C ASN A 165 3.90 12.35 -8.09
N GLY A 166 3.51 11.34 -7.30
CA GLY A 166 2.15 10.79 -7.23
C GLY A 166 1.28 11.45 -6.16
N ILE A 167 1.05 10.72 -5.06
CA ILE A 167 0.22 11.17 -3.93
C ILE A 167 1.03 12.07 -3.00
N ASN A 168 0.58 13.31 -2.80
CA ASN A 168 1.20 14.26 -1.86
C ASN A 168 0.58 14.17 -0.46
N SER A 169 -0.72 13.88 -0.38
CA SER A 169 -1.47 13.76 0.87
C SER A 169 -2.66 12.84 0.67
N LEU A 170 -2.88 11.91 1.61
CA LEU A 170 -4.01 10.99 1.60
C LEU A 170 -4.61 10.84 3.00
N SER A 171 -5.85 11.30 3.15
CA SER A 171 -6.77 10.89 4.20
C SER A 171 -7.58 9.70 3.70
N GLY A 172 -7.38 8.54 4.32
CA GLY A 172 -8.03 7.35 3.81
C GLY A 172 -7.75 6.07 4.57
N TYR A 173 -8.37 5.00 4.07
CA TYR A 173 -8.26 3.62 4.54
C TYR A 173 -7.92 2.70 3.37
N LEU A 174 -6.95 1.82 3.58
CA LEU A 174 -6.40 0.91 2.59
C LEU A 174 -5.97 -0.37 3.31
N LYS A 175 -6.28 -1.53 2.74
CA LYS A 175 -5.62 -2.79 3.10
C LYS A 175 -4.72 -3.20 1.97
N ILE A 176 -3.47 -3.55 2.25
CA ILE A 176 -2.60 -4.18 1.25
C ILE A 176 -2.49 -5.68 1.50
N LYS A 177 -2.40 -6.47 0.43
CA LYS A 177 -2.11 -7.91 0.50
C LYS A 177 -0.66 -8.17 0.86
N ASP A 178 -0.40 -9.40 1.29
CA ASP A 178 0.96 -9.94 1.32
C ASP A 178 1.60 -9.77 -0.07
N THR A 179 2.81 -9.21 -0.10
CA THR A 179 3.54 -9.01 -1.35
C THR A 179 4.99 -9.45 -1.21
N THR A 180 5.58 -9.80 -2.35
CA THR A 180 6.94 -10.28 -2.45
C THR A 180 7.76 -9.45 -3.43
N GLY A 181 9.08 -9.47 -3.24
CA GLY A 181 10.04 -8.82 -4.13
C GLY A 181 11.39 -9.50 -4.06
N LEU A 182 12.29 -9.13 -4.96
CA LEU A 182 13.67 -9.61 -4.94
C LEU A 182 14.61 -8.41 -4.92
N ALA A 183 15.14 -8.08 -3.75
CA ALA A 183 16.15 -7.04 -3.62
C ALA A 183 17.54 -7.55 -3.98
N TYR A 184 18.41 -6.60 -4.33
CA TYR A 184 19.83 -6.82 -4.56
C TYR A 184 20.60 -5.88 -3.65
N THR A 185 21.56 -6.39 -2.89
CA THR A 185 22.41 -5.54 -2.06
C THR A 185 23.55 -4.96 -2.90
N ALA A 186 23.97 -3.73 -2.60
CA ALA A 186 25.19 -3.19 -3.17
C ALA A 186 26.42 -3.91 -2.59
N ALA A 187 27.43 -4.15 -3.44
CA ALA A 187 28.73 -4.61 -2.98
C ALA A 187 29.43 -3.46 -2.24
N ARG A 188 30.02 -3.73 -1.07
CA ARG A 188 30.77 -2.71 -0.33
C ARG A 188 31.82 -3.32 0.57
N ASN A 189 32.78 -2.50 0.98
CA ASN A 189 33.74 -2.88 2.00
C ASN A 189 33.14 -2.73 3.41
N MET A 190 33.58 -3.60 4.31
CA MET A 190 33.33 -3.56 5.74
C MET A 190 34.67 -3.54 6.47
N SER A 191 34.90 -2.47 7.22
CA SER A 191 36.10 -2.27 8.04
C SER A 191 35.76 -2.03 9.51
N TYR A 192 36.78 -2.02 10.36
CA TYR A 192 36.60 -1.62 11.76
C TYR A 192 36.06 -0.20 11.92
N GLN A 193 36.38 0.72 11.00
CA GLN A 193 35.85 2.09 11.02
C GLN A 193 34.35 2.12 10.76
N ASP A 194 33.82 1.16 10.00
CA ASP A 194 32.39 1.07 9.71
C ASP A 194 31.58 0.52 10.88
N THR A 195 32.14 -0.43 11.63
CA THR A 195 31.39 -1.16 12.66
C THR A 195 31.72 -0.74 14.09
N GLY A 196 32.94 -0.25 14.33
CA GLY A 196 33.50 -0.01 15.67
C GLY A 196 33.62 -1.28 16.52
N LYS A 197 33.68 -2.46 15.89
CA LYS A 197 33.68 -3.76 16.57
C LYS A 197 34.81 -4.65 16.08
N THR A 198 35.41 -5.40 17.00
CA THR A 198 36.43 -6.40 16.66
C THR A 198 35.79 -7.69 16.16
N ILE A 199 36.45 -8.33 15.20
CA ILE A 199 36.11 -9.70 14.79
C ILE A 199 36.95 -10.65 15.63
N ASP A 200 36.26 -11.48 16.41
CA ASP A 200 36.87 -12.38 17.38
C ASP A 200 36.57 -13.82 16.99
N GLY A 201 37.45 -14.75 17.32
CA GLY A 201 37.22 -16.14 16.98
C GLY A 201 38.30 -17.06 17.51
N THR A 202 38.21 -18.33 17.10
CA THR A 202 39.25 -19.31 17.35
C THR A 202 39.65 -19.98 16.04
N VAL A 203 40.94 -20.19 15.84
CA VAL A 203 41.46 -21.06 14.77
C VAL A 203 42.09 -22.29 15.39
N ASN A 204 41.92 -23.44 14.74
CA ASN A 204 42.56 -24.69 15.12
C ASN A 204 43.77 -24.92 14.22
N ALA A 205 44.96 -24.65 14.74
CA ALA A 205 46.22 -24.90 14.06
C ALA A 205 46.62 -26.37 14.24
N CYS A 206 46.51 -27.15 13.16
CA CYS A 206 46.67 -28.61 13.19
C CYS A 206 47.95 -29.08 12.50
N LEU A 207 48.69 -29.98 13.15
CA LEU A 207 49.77 -30.78 12.55
C LEU A 207 49.59 -32.26 12.91
N LEU A 208 50.09 -32.70 14.08
CA LEU A 208 49.77 -34.00 14.71
C LEU A 208 48.70 -33.87 15.81
N VAL A 209 48.65 -32.71 16.46
CA VAL A 209 47.64 -32.28 17.43
C VAL A 209 47.14 -30.92 16.99
N CYS A 210 45.86 -30.62 17.21
CA CYS A 210 45.29 -29.30 16.92
C CYS A 210 45.38 -28.43 18.18
N LEU A 211 45.96 -27.24 18.02
CA LEU A 211 46.02 -26.22 19.07
C LEU A 211 44.96 -25.15 18.78
N PRO A 212 43.98 -24.93 19.68
CA PRO A 212 43.06 -23.82 19.55
C PRO A 212 43.77 -22.51 19.89
N LEU A 213 43.69 -21.55 18.98
CA LEU A 213 44.29 -20.22 19.09
C LEU A 213 43.18 -19.18 18.97
N GLY A 214 42.89 -18.49 20.07
CA GLY A 214 41.97 -17.36 20.07
C GLY A 214 42.59 -16.17 19.35
N PHE A 215 41.77 -15.46 18.57
CA PHE A 215 42.18 -14.26 17.86
C PHE A 215 41.16 -13.13 18.06
N ASN A 216 41.65 -11.90 17.97
CA ASN A 216 40.84 -10.69 17.88
C ASN A 216 41.45 -9.80 16.79
N SER A 217 40.59 -9.15 15.99
CA SER A 217 41.01 -8.23 14.94
C SER A 217 40.22 -6.93 14.98
N SER A 218 40.94 -5.82 15.09
CA SER A 218 40.46 -4.45 14.86
C SER A 218 40.99 -3.85 13.54
N ASP A 219 41.73 -4.63 12.76
CA ASP A 219 42.31 -4.20 11.48
C ASP A 219 41.87 -5.20 10.41
N TYR A 220 40.72 -4.94 9.82
CA TYR A 220 40.15 -5.73 8.73
C TYR A 220 39.50 -4.82 7.69
N ASN A 221 39.48 -5.30 6.46
CA ASN A 221 38.81 -4.67 5.33
C ASN A 221 38.25 -5.77 4.42
N LEU A 222 37.02 -6.16 4.69
CA LEU A 222 36.34 -7.26 4.02
C LEU A 222 35.44 -6.72 2.92
N GLN A 223 35.71 -7.07 1.68
CA GLN A 223 34.84 -6.79 0.55
C GLN A 223 33.64 -7.76 0.58
N LEU A 224 32.45 -7.21 0.82
CA LEU A 224 31.19 -7.93 0.73
C LEU A 224 30.70 -7.86 -0.71
N GLN A 225 30.43 -9.01 -1.31
CA GLN A 225 29.89 -9.09 -2.66
C GLN A 225 28.40 -8.73 -2.67
N GLN A 226 27.88 -8.35 -3.82
CA GLN A 226 26.44 -8.24 -4.03
C GLN A 226 25.78 -9.61 -3.83
N THR A 227 24.61 -9.62 -3.20
CA THR A 227 23.75 -10.81 -3.10
C THR A 227 22.29 -10.44 -3.31
N THR A 228 21.45 -11.46 -3.40
CA THR A 228 20.00 -11.33 -3.49
C THR A 228 19.34 -11.44 -2.12
N ALA A 229 18.17 -10.82 -1.99
CA ALA A 229 17.40 -10.87 -0.77
C ALA A 229 15.90 -10.92 -1.11
N PRO A 230 15.30 -12.12 -1.17
CA PRO A 230 13.85 -12.25 -1.28
C PRO A 230 13.13 -11.52 -0.13
N ILE A 231 12.26 -10.58 -0.49
CA ILE A 231 11.47 -9.75 0.41
C ILE A 231 10.06 -10.34 0.53
N VAL A 232 9.53 -10.32 1.75
CA VAL A 232 8.12 -10.52 2.07
C VAL A 232 7.65 -9.34 2.90
N ILE A 233 6.67 -8.59 2.39
CA ILE A 233 5.93 -7.58 3.16
C ILE A 233 4.59 -8.18 3.49
N ASN A 234 4.26 -8.25 4.79
CA ASN A 234 2.97 -8.76 5.22
C ASN A 234 1.89 -7.71 4.93
N GLY A 235 0.70 -8.22 4.62
CA GLY A 235 -0.50 -7.42 4.46
C GLY A 235 -0.76 -6.61 5.73
N GLN A 236 -1.13 -5.35 5.54
CA GLN A 236 -1.35 -4.43 6.65
C GLN A 236 -2.42 -3.40 6.30
N VAL A 237 -3.09 -2.92 7.33
CA VAL A 237 -4.05 -1.82 7.24
C VAL A 237 -3.29 -0.51 7.32
N ILE A 238 -3.52 0.35 6.34
CA ILE A 238 -3.03 1.72 6.27
C ILE A 238 -4.25 2.62 6.43
N SER A 239 -4.29 3.37 7.53
CA SER A 239 -5.39 4.29 7.82
C SER A 239 -4.88 5.53 8.53
N GLY A 240 -5.34 6.69 8.09
CA GLY A 240 -4.93 7.95 8.70
C GLY A 240 -5.43 9.16 7.93
N SER A 241 -5.22 10.34 8.52
CA SER A 241 -5.55 11.63 7.90
C SER A 241 -4.29 12.31 7.39
N ARG A 242 -4.33 12.84 6.16
CA ARG A 242 -3.25 13.61 5.54
C ARG A 242 -1.88 12.90 5.56
N MET A 243 -1.89 11.60 5.31
CA MET A 243 -0.67 10.82 5.23
C MET A 243 0.11 11.22 3.97
N ASN A 244 1.41 11.45 4.12
CA ASN A 244 2.35 11.61 3.00
C ASN A 244 3.32 10.42 2.89
N ASN A 245 3.43 9.63 3.95
CA ASN A 245 4.31 8.49 4.10
C ASN A 245 3.56 7.35 4.80
N VAL A 246 3.97 6.11 4.53
CA VAL A 246 3.48 4.90 5.20
C VAL A 246 4.65 4.04 5.64
N MET A 247 4.53 3.46 6.83
CA MET A 247 5.52 2.52 7.36
C MET A 247 5.12 1.11 6.96
N LEU A 248 5.94 0.45 6.13
CA LEU A 248 5.72 -0.94 5.73
C LEU A 248 6.70 -1.85 6.45
N ASN A 249 6.19 -2.89 7.09
CA ASN A 249 7.01 -3.89 7.77
C ASN A 249 7.13 -5.18 6.94
N GLY A 250 8.33 -5.74 6.90
CA GLY A 250 8.59 -6.96 6.16
C GLY A 250 9.82 -7.70 6.64
N ILE A 251 10.15 -8.80 5.96
CA ILE A 251 11.36 -9.57 6.18
C ILE A 251 12.04 -9.79 4.84
N ALA A 252 13.36 -9.59 4.80
CA ALA A 252 14.19 -10.09 3.71
C ALA A 252 15.00 -11.30 4.18
N ASN A 253 15.00 -12.37 3.40
CA ASN A 253 15.92 -13.48 3.60
C ASN A 253 17.17 -13.17 2.78
N ILE A 254 18.32 -13.02 3.40
CA ILE A 254 19.55 -12.68 2.68
C ILE A 254 20.15 -13.98 2.17
N ASP A 255 20.32 -14.09 0.85
CA ASP A 255 20.99 -15.24 0.25
C ASP A 255 22.48 -15.24 0.61
N GLN A 256 23.22 -16.25 0.14
CA GLN A 256 24.64 -16.38 0.46
C GLN A 256 25.41 -15.09 0.14
N LEU A 257 26.02 -14.51 1.17
CA LEU A 257 26.85 -13.31 1.07
C LEU A 257 28.33 -13.72 1.09
N ASN A 258 28.98 -13.67 -0.06
CA ASN A 258 30.40 -13.96 -0.16
C ASN A 258 31.23 -12.75 0.29
N PHE A 259 32.35 -13.02 0.94
CA PHE A 259 33.30 -11.99 1.33
C PHE A 259 34.74 -12.41 1.09
N SER A 260 35.60 -11.43 0.86
CA SER A 260 37.05 -11.60 0.78
C SER A 260 37.77 -10.33 1.24
N GLY A 261 38.97 -10.45 1.81
CA GLY A 261 39.78 -9.27 2.09
C GLY A 261 40.78 -9.46 3.21
N ASP A 262 41.47 -8.38 3.56
CA ASP A 262 42.53 -8.43 4.56
C ASP A 262 41.96 -8.45 5.99
N LEU A 263 42.55 -9.27 6.84
CA LEU A 263 42.31 -9.32 8.28
C LEU A 263 43.65 -9.50 9.00
N LYS A 264 44.00 -8.53 9.83
CA LYS A 264 45.13 -8.60 10.75
C LYS A 264 44.63 -8.91 12.16
N ALA A 265 45.01 -10.07 12.68
CA ALA A 265 44.58 -10.53 13.99
C ALA A 265 45.76 -10.60 14.96
N SER A 266 45.48 -10.26 16.22
CA SER A 266 46.34 -10.58 17.35
C SER A 266 45.96 -11.94 17.91
N ILE A 267 46.91 -12.86 18.01
CA ILE A 267 46.75 -14.17 18.66
C ILE A 267 47.46 -14.15 20.00
N ASN A 268 46.75 -14.60 21.03
CA ASN A 268 47.34 -14.89 22.33
C ASN A 268 47.77 -16.36 22.39
N ALA A 269 49.04 -16.63 22.12
CA ALA A 269 49.62 -17.96 22.22
C ALA A 269 50.49 -18.06 23.49
N ALA A 270 50.71 -19.29 23.98
CA ALA A 270 51.59 -19.55 25.14
C ALA A 270 53.04 -19.05 24.97
N LEU A 271 53.44 -18.66 23.75
CA LEU A 271 54.76 -18.15 23.38
C LEU A 271 54.81 -16.62 23.21
N GLY A 272 53.71 -15.89 23.49
CA GLY A 272 53.61 -14.43 23.34
C GLY A 272 52.55 -13.99 22.32
N LEU A 273 52.44 -12.67 22.13
CA LEU A 273 51.54 -12.04 21.16
C LEU A 273 52.10 -12.22 19.73
N LEU A 274 51.33 -12.88 18.87
CA LEU A 274 51.63 -13.02 17.44
C LEU A 274 50.62 -12.21 16.62
N ASN A 275 51.11 -11.37 15.72
CA ASN A 275 50.26 -10.69 14.74
C ASN A 275 50.25 -11.49 13.44
N LEU A 276 49.06 -11.84 12.98
CA LEU A 276 48.84 -12.54 11.72
C LEU A 276 48.09 -11.63 10.77
N GLN A 277 48.63 -11.45 9.56
CA GLN A 277 47.90 -10.84 8.45
C GLN A 277 47.49 -11.95 7.48
N LYS A 278 46.20 -12.00 7.13
CA LYS A 278 45.64 -12.96 6.19
C LYS A 278 44.72 -12.27 5.21
N ASN A 279 44.70 -12.76 3.97
CA ASN A 279 43.57 -12.59 3.09
C ASN A 279 42.54 -13.68 3.42
N VAL A 280 41.42 -13.27 4.01
CA VAL A 280 40.34 -14.18 4.41
C VAL A 280 39.30 -14.26 3.32
N THR A 281 38.78 -15.47 3.08
CA THR A 281 37.65 -15.69 2.16
C THR A 281 36.58 -16.53 2.84
N GLY A 282 35.32 -16.29 2.51
CA GLY A 282 34.22 -17.09 3.05
C GLY A 282 32.86 -16.64 2.56
N SER A 283 31.83 -17.22 3.16
CA SER A 283 30.45 -16.88 2.86
C SER A 283 29.62 -16.83 4.15
N ILE A 284 28.61 -15.99 4.18
CA ILE A 284 27.63 -15.91 5.27
C ILE A 284 26.29 -16.39 4.74
N THR A 285 25.60 -17.26 5.50
CA THR A 285 24.28 -17.81 5.14
C THR A 285 23.32 -17.76 6.32
N GLY A 286 22.01 -17.79 6.03
CA GLY A 286 20.94 -17.83 7.04
C GLY A 286 20.60 -16.49 7.67
N LEU A 287 21.21 -15.40 7.22
CA LEU A 287 20.88 -14.05 7.66
C LEU A 287 19.47 -13.65 7.24
N ARG A 288 18.74 -13.01 8.15
CA ARG A 288 17.46 -12.37 7.85
C ARG A 288 17.52 -10.90 8.22
N ALA A 289 16.80 -10.07 7.48
CA ALA A 289 16.64 -8.66 7.78
C ALA A 289 15.18 -8.37 8.14
N ALA A 290 14.94 -7.76 9.29
CA ALA A 290 13.66 -7.12 9.59
C ALA A 290 13.63 -5.78 8.86
N LEU A 291 12.72 -5.66 7.90
CA LEU A 291 12.56 -4.45 7.10
C LEU A 291 11.53 -3.53 7.75
N THR A 292 11.90 -2.27 7.87
CA THR A 292 10.98 -1.17 8.17
C THR A 292 11.16 -0.13 7.06
N VAL A 293 10.21 -0.05 6.14
CA VAL A 293 10.27 0.85 4.98
C VAL A 293 9.42 2.08 5.28
N ASP A 294 10.05 3.25 5.44
CA ASP A 294 9.37 4.54 5.41
C ASP A 294 9.16 4.95 3.95
N GLN A 295 7.97 4.69 3.43
CA GLN A 295 7.66 4.87 2.02
C GLN A 295 6.84 6.14 1.81
N ASN A 296 7.40 7.13 1.13
CA ASN A 296 6.62 8.27 0.65
C ASN A 296 5.57 7.80 -0.37
N LEU A 297 4.32 8.24 -0.19
CA LEU A 297 3.18 7.88 -1.04
C LEU A 297 3.31 8.46 -2.46
N GLY A 298 4.16 9.46 -2.66
CA GLY A 298 4.46 10.05 -3.96
C GLY A 298 5.23 9.11 -4.91
N PHE A 299 5.72 7.96 -4.43
CA PHE A 299 6.27 6.88 -5.26
C PHE A 299 5.23 5.81 -5.65
N ILE A 300 3.98 5.96 -5.19
CA ILE A 300 2.87 5.11 -5.63
C ILE A 300 2.29 5.73 -6.90
N HIS A 301 2.36 4.96 -7.98
CA HIS A 301 2.09 5.42 -9.34
C HIS A 301 1.09 4.54 -10.09
N LYS A 302 0.91 3.28 -9.68
CA LYS A 302 0.03 2.31 -10.32
C LYS A 302 -0.71 1.51 -9.25
N ILE A 303 -2.03 1.53 -9.29
CA ILE A 303 -2.91 0.71 -8.46
C ILE A 303 -3.98 0.09 -9.36
N GLU A 304 -4.03 -1.24 -9.39
CA GLU A 304 -5.10 -1.97 -10.05
C GLU A 304 -6.30 -2.06 -9.10
N LEU A 305 -7.45 -1.59 -9.58
CA LEU A 305 -8.70 -1.58 -8.82
C LEU A 305 -9.53 -2.81 -9.20
N ASN A 306 -9.95 -3.55 -8.19
CA ASN A 306 -10.86 -4.68 -8.33
C ASN A 306 -11.64 -4.88 -7.02
N ASN A 307 -12.12 -3.78 -6.44
CA ASN A 307 -12.61 -3.70 -5.08
C ASN A 307 -13.75 -2.67 -4.97
N PRO A 308 -14.57 -2.73 -3.89
CA PRO A 308 -15.39 -1.60 -3.47
C PRO A 308 -14.50 -0.39 -3.18
N PHE A 309 -14.86 0.75 -3.74
CA PHE A 309 -14.13 2.01 -3.59
C PHE A 309 -15.11 3.09 -3.16
N SER A 310 -14.71 3.90 -2.17
CA SER A 310 -15.51 5.05 -1.76
C SER A 310 -14.70 6.34 -1.60
N LEU A 311 -15.34 7.44 -1.99
CA LEU A 311 -14.89 8.80 -1.70
C LEU A 311 -16.00 9.51 -0.91
N SER A 312 -15.68 9.95 0.30
CA SER A 312 -16.65 10.55 1.21
C SER A 312 -16.20 11.88 1.78
N LEU A 313 -17.18 12.70 2.19
CA LEU A 313 -16.98 13.92 2.96
C LEU A 313 -17.92 13.89 4.16
N GLN A 314 -17.38 14.08 5.36
CA GLN A 314 -18.15 14.06 6.60
C GLN A 314 -17.72 15.15 7.58
N ALA A 315 -18.69 15.72 8.28
CA ALA A 315 -18.50 16.77 9.28
C ALA A 315 -17.97 16.25 10.63
N GLN A 316 -18.01 14.93 10.82
CA GLN A 316 -17.56 14.20 11.99
C GLN A 316 -17.14 12.79 11.57
N LYS A 317 -16.62 11.99 12.49
CA LYS A 317 -16.36 10.57 12.22
C LYS A 317 -17.68 9.85 11.89
N ILE A 318 -17.73 9.14 10.77
CA ILE A 318 -18.90 8.39 10.30
C ILE A 318 -18.48 6.95 10.01
N PHE A 319 -19.18 5.99 10.62
CA PHE A 319 -19.07 4.57 10.25
C PHE A 319 -20.10 4.29 9.17
N TRP A 320 -19.66 4.29 7.91
CA TRP A 320 -20.54 4.05 6.79
C TRP A 320 -21.00 2.57 6.76
N PRO A 321 -22.26 2.27 6.36
CA PRO A 321 -22.73 0.90 6.23
C PRO A 321 -21.81 0.03 5.36
N GLY A 322 -21.40 -1.14 5.88
CA GLY A 322 -20.53 -2.07 5.16
C GLY A 322 -19.07 -1.63 4.98
N ALA A 323 -18.64 -0.51 5.57
CA ALA A 323 -17.23 -0.13 5.58
C ALA A 323 -16.46 -0.90 6.66
N ASP A 324 -15.17 -1.15 6.43
CA ASP A 324 -14.32 -1.86 7.38
C ASP A 324 -13.83 -0.97 8.52
N ALA A 325 -13.79 0.34 8.29
CA ALA A 325 -13.42 1.33 9.27
C ALA A 325 -14.24 2.61 9.11
N ALA A 326 -14.38 3.35 10.21
CA ALA A 326 -15.01 4.65 10.18
C ALA A 326 -14.14 5.68 9.44
N ALA A 327 -14.78 6.47 8.58
CA ALA A 327 -14.16 7.59 7.90
C ALA A 327 -14.02 8.78 8.85
N GLU A 328 -12.81 9.34 8.95
CA GLU A 328 -12.53 10.50 9.82
C GLU A 328 -13.12 11.79 9.25
N ARG A 329 -13.32 12.82 10.09
CA ARG A 329 -13.83 14.12 9.64
C ARG A 329 -13.01 14.68 8.46
N GLY A 330 -13.69 15.26 7.47
CA GLY A 330 -13.08 15.80 6.25
C GLY A 330 -13.32 14.89 5.05
N TRP A 331 -12.50 15.06 4.01
CA TRP A 331 -12.50 14.15 2.87
C TRP A 331 -11.77 12.84 3.23
N TRP A 332 -12.32 11.74 2.75
CA TRP A 332 -11.80 10.40 3.03
C TRP A 332 -11.95 9.50 1.81
N MET A 333 -10.88 8.77 1.49
CA MET A 333 -10.88 7.77 0.43
C MET A 333 -10.70 6.38 1.06
N ALA A 334 -11.58 5.44 0.78
CA ALA A 334 -11.49 4.09 1.34
C ALA A 334 -11.54 3.01 0.27
N PHE A 335 -10.66 2.02 0.45
CA PHE A 335 -10.61 0.78 -0.31
C PHE A 335 -10.86 -0.36 0.68
N ASP A 336 -12.08 -0.86 0.72
CA ASP A 336 -12.53 -1.79 1.75
C ASP A 336 -12.05 -3.23 1.51
N ASP A 337 -11.59 -3.59 0.31
CA ASP A 337 -10.88 -4.85 0.06
C ASP A 337 -9.37 -4.68 0.03
N GLU A 338 -8.66 -5.80 0.14
CA GLU A 338 -7.21 -5.83 0.04
C GLU A 338 -6.74 -5.51 -1.39
N ILE A 339 -5.88 -4.50 -1.50
CA ILE A 339 -5.22 -4.07 -2.73
C ILE A 339 -3.93 -4.86 -2.92
N ASP A 340 -3.74 -5.38 -4.13
CA ASP A 340 -2.45 -5.87 -4.57
C ASP A 340 -1.62 -4.70 -5.11
N ILE A 341 -0.51 -4.38 -4.43
CA ILE A 341 0.44 -3.33 -4.85
C ILE A 341 1.52 -3.87 -5.82
N GLY A 342 1.38 -5.13 -6.22
CA GLY A 342 2.31 -5.83 -7.10
C GLY A 342 3.63 -6.15 -6.42
N ASN A 343 4.60 -6.60 -7.23
CA ASN A 343 5.92 -6.98 -6.76
C ASN A 343 6.72 -5.77 -6.23
N VAL A 344 7.25 -5.89 -5.01
CA VAL A 344 7.98 -4.82 -4.29
C VAL A 344 9.50 -4.83 -4.53
N THR A 345 9.94 -5.32 -5.70
CA THR A 345 11.36 -5.27 -6.09
C THR A 345 11.80 -3.81 -6.28
N PRO A 346 12.81 -3.35 -5.51
CA PRO A 346 13.40 -2.03 -5.74
C PRO A 346 14.06 -1.94 -7.13
N SER A 347 13.98 -0.78 -7.76
CA SER A 347 14.63 -0.50 -9.05
C SER A 347 16.16 -0.51 -8.94
N LYS A 348 16.66 -0.04 -7.80
CA LYS A 348 18.08 0.09 -7.47
C LYS A 348 18.54 -0.97 -6.49
N GLN A 349 19.86 -1.11 -6.41
CA GLN A 349 20.50 -1.87 -5.35
C GLN A 349 20.31 -1.17 -4.00
N ILE A 350 20.19 -1.97 -2.94
CA ILE A 350 20.07 -1.50 -1.57
C ILE A 350 21.47 -1.32 -0.98
N GLU A 351 21.80 -0.09 -0.62
CA GLU A 351 23.01 0.23 0.12
C GLU A 351 22.91 -0.32 1.56
N ILE A 352 23.90 -1.10 1.97
CA ILE A 352 23.99 -1.61 3.34
C ILE A 352 24.62 -0.51 4.20
N THR A 353 23.99 -0.10 5.30
CA THR A 353 24.53 0.95 6.18
C THR A 353 25.53 0.41 7.20
N ASN A 354 26.32 1.31 7.81
CA ASN A 354 27.27 0.95 8.87
C ASN A 354 26.57 0.34 10.10
N ASP A 355 25.38 0.84 10.44
CA ASP A 355 24.56 0.30 11.54
C ASP A 355 24.08 -1.12 11.26
N VAL A 356 23.79 -1.46 10.00
CA VAL A 356 23.47 -2.85 9.61
C VAL A 356 24.70 -3.75 9.75
N LEU A 357 25.87 -3.30 9.26
CA LEU A 357 27.12 -4.07 9.36
C LEU A 357 27.50 -4.34 10.83
N LYS A 358 27.33 -3.35 11.71
CA LYS A 358 27.62 -3.48 13.15
C LYS A 358 26.81 -4.58 13.84
N GLN A 359 25.60 -4.87 13.36
CA GLN A 359 24.72 -5.88 13.94
C GLN A 359 25.19 -7.32 13.65
N VAL A 360 25.93 -7.55 12.57
CA VAL A 360 26.40 -8.90 12.19
C VAL A 360 27.75 -9.28 12.82
N VAL A 361 28.54 -8.32 13.30
CA VAL A 361 29.90 -8.60 13.81
C VAL A 361 29.89 -9.53 15.01
N ASP A 362 29.09 -9.28 16.06
CA ASP A 362 29.08 -10.16 17.25
C ASP A 362 28.55 -11.57 16.91
N PRO A 363 27.46 -11.73 16.12
CA PRO A 363 27.04 -13.05 15.63
C PRO A 363 28.14 -13.80 14.88
N ILE A 364 28.89 -13.12 14.00
CA ILE A 364 30.04 -13.71 13.30
C ILE A 364 31.11 -14.13 14.30
N SER A 365 31.49 -13.25 15.22
CA SER A 365 32.53 -13.54 16.22
C SER A 365 32.17 -14.73 17.12
N ASN A 366 30.92 -14.80 17.55
CA ASN A 366 30.39 -15.92 18.32
C ASN A 366 30.44 -17.22 17.50
N TYR A 367 30.08 -17.17 16.22
CA TYR A 367 30.15 -18.33 15.33
C TYR A 367 31.59 -18.82 15.15
N LEU A 368 32.54 -17.93 14.86
CA LEU A 368 33.95 -18.26 14.65
C LEU A 368 34.64 -18.76 15.92
N THR A 369 34.15 -18.35 17.10
CA THR A 369 34.60 -18.88 18.39
C THR A 369 34.07 -20.30 18.61
N ALA A 370 32.79 -20.53 18.34
CA ALA A 370 32.14 -21.83 18.53
C ALA A 370 32.50 -22.87 17.47
N ASN A 371 32.89 -22.43 16.26
CA ASN A 371 33.24 -23.27 15.12
C ASN A 371 34.64 -22.91 14.61
N PRO A 372 35.71 -23.35 15.31
CA PRO A 372 37.05 -22.89 14.99
C PRO A 372 37.50 -23.34 13.59
N VAL A 373 38.00 -22.39 12.80
CA VAL A 373 38.51 -22.65 11.45
C VAL A 373 39.74 -23.55 11.54
N ARG A 374 39.72 -24.71 10.86
CA ARG A 374 40.85 -25.64 10.83
C ARG A 374 41.82 -25.25 9.72
N CYS A 375 43.08 -25.05 10.06
CA CYS A 375 44.14 -24.85 9.09
C CYS A 375 45.42 -25.60 9.51
N ASN A 376 46.29 -25.91 8.55
CA ASN A 376 47.61 -26.44 8.85
C ASN A 376 48.41 -25.39 9.64
N VAL A 377 49.18 -25.79 10.67
CA VAL A 377 49.98 -24.84 11.49
C VAL A 377 50.80 -23.86 10.65
N LEU A 378 51.44 -24.32 9.57
CA LEU A 378 52.19 -23.45 8.67
C LEU A 378 51.30 -22.43 7.96
N ASN A 379 50.13 -22.86 7.47
CA ASN A 379 49.20 -21.97 6.77
C ASN A 379 48.50 -21.01 7.75
N CYS A 380 48.11 -21.48 8.95
CA CYS A 380 47.51 -20.63 9.99
C CYS A 380 48.46 -19.52 10.42
N LEU A 381 49.73 -19.85 10.68
CA LEU A 381 50.68 -18.91 11.28
C LEU A 381 51.50 -18.14 10.25
N PHE A 382 51.80 -18.73 9.09
CA PHE A 382 52.75 -18.16 8.12
C PHE A 382 52.21 -18.05 6.68
N GLY A 383 51.06 -18.66 6.37
CA GLY A 383 50.44 -18.52 5.03
C GLY A 383 49.87 -17.12 4.77
N GLU A 384 49.57 -16.80 3.52
CA GLU A 384 48.94 -15.52 3.16
C GLU A 384 47.40 -15.60 3.18
N ASP A 385 46.84 -16.75 2.82
CA ASP A 385 45.40 -16.94 2.69
C ASP A 385 44.79 -17.80 3.81
N LEU A 386 43.55 -17.49 4.19
CA LEU A 386 42.74 -18.31 5.09
C LEU A 386 41.28 -18.39 4.60
N ALA A 387 40.88 -19.57 4.13
CA ALA A 387 39.47 -19.86 3.86
C ALA A 387 38.72 -20.11 5.18
N VAL A 388 37.88 -19.16 5.58
CA VAL A 388 37.01 -19.23 6.76
C VAL A 388 35.87 -20.23 6.53
N GLY A 389 35.46 -20.41 5.27
CA GLY A 389 34.34 -21.27 4.90
C GLY A 389 32.99 -20.59 5.12
N GLU A 390 31.96 -21.39 5.37
CA GLU A 390 30.59 -20.92 5.54
C GLU A 390 30.29 -20.56 7.00
N VAL A 391 29.93 -19.30 7.25
CA VAL A 391 29.44 -18.77 8.53
C VAL A 391 27.92 -18.82 8.55
N LYS A 392 27.34 -19.72 9.36
CA LYS A 392 25.88 -19.94 9.43
C LYS A 392 25.26 -19.12 10.55
N LEU A 393 24.37 -18.19 10.20
CA LEU A 393 23.69 -17.29 11.13
C LEU A 393 22.14 -17.43 11.09
N PRO A 394 21.58 -18.66 11.20
CA PRO A 394 20.14 -18.91 10.98
C PRO A 394 19.20 -18.22 11.98
N ASN A 395 19.73 -17.82 13.13
CA ASN A 395 18.98 -17.17 14.20
C ASN A 395 19.26 -15.66 14.28
N THR A 396 19.98 -15.11 13.31
CA THR A 396 20.33 -13.68 13.29
C THR A 396 19.37 -12.92 12.41
N ILE A 397 18.65 -11.99 13.04
CA ILE A 397 17.79 -11.02 12.36
C ILE A 397 18.39 -9.63 12.58
N VAL A 398 18.76 -8.95 11.51
CA VAL A 398 19.26 -7.56 11.55
C VAL A 398 18.12 -6.59 11.31
N ASN A 399 18.09 -5.49 12.05
CA ASN A 399 17.21 -4.37 11.73
C ASN A 399 17.75 -3.63 10.49
N PHE A 400 16.92 -3.49 9.46
CA PHE A 400 17.28 -2.90 8.18
C PHE A 400 16.23 -1.85 7.79
N PRO A 401 16.34 -0.62 8.34
CA PRO A 401 15.45 0.47 7.96
C PRO A 401 15.75 0.91 6.52
N LEU A 402 14.69 1.07 5.74
CA LEU A 402 14.71 1.56 4.37
C LEU A 402 13.86 2.81 4.27
N LYS A 403 14.19 3.66 3.31
CA LYS A 403 13.42 4.86 3.02
C LYS A 403 13.27 5.04 1.53
N ASP A 404 12.05 5.39 1.10
CA ASP A 404 11.74 5.85 -0.25
C ASP A 404 12.28 4.94 -1.35
N LEU A 405 11.67 3.77 -1.49
CA LEU A 405 12.06 2.81 -2.51
C LEU A 405 11.25 3.05 -3.79
N GLN A 406 11.96 3.32 -4.89
CA GLN A 406 11.38 3.27 -6.22
C GLN A 406 11.19 1.78 -6.60
N LEU A 407 9.94 1.37 -6.85
CA LEU A 407 9.61 -0.02 -7.16
C LEU A 407 9.55 -0.25 -8.68
N LYS A 408 10.08 -1.37 -9.17
CA LYS A 408 10.12 -1.67 -10.62
C LYS A 408 8.74 -1.70 -11.27
N ASN A 409 7.74 -2.22 -10.56
CA ASN A 409 6.40 -2.45 -11.10
C ASN A 409 5.46 -1.24 -10.98
N GLN A 410 5.97 -0.08 -10.57
CA GLN A 410 5.21 1.17 -10.49
C GLN A 410 5.28 1.99 -11.79
N THR A 411 5.97 1.49 -12.82
CA THR A 411 5.95 2.09 -14.16
C THR A 411 4.60 1.83 -14.84
N PHE A 412 4.09 2.84 -15.55
CA PHE A 412 2.84 2.76 -16.28
C PHE A 412 2.92 3.52 -17.60
N ALA A 413 2.03 3.18 -18.52
CA ALA A 413 1.87 3.87 -19.80
C ALA A 413 0.89 5.05 -19.62
N PRO A 414 1.22 6.29 -20.04
CA PRO A 414 0.28 7.42 -19.96
C PRO A 414 -1.09 7.16 -20.59
N ASN A 415 -2.17 7.68 -20.00
CA ASN A 415 -3.55 7.54 -20.53
C ASN A 415 -3.86 8.60 -21.61
N CYS A 416 -3.05 8.65 -22.68
CA CYS A 416 -3.13 9.68 -23.73
C CYS A 416 -2.90 9.11 -25.13
N HIS A 417 -3.61 9.61 -26.15
CA HIS A 417 -3.29 9.39 -27.56
C HIS A 417 -2.43 10.55 -28.11
N GLY A 418 -1.26 10.25 -28.70
CA GLY A 418 -0.42 11.24 -29.40
C GLY A 418 0.70 11.89 -28.56
N SER A 419 1.40 12.89 -29.15
CA SER A 419 2.69 13.41 -28.66
C SER A 419 2.63 14.73 -27.87
N LEU A 420 1.49 15.09 -27.29
CA LEU A 420 1.40 16.26 -26.43
C LEU A 420 1.36 15.79 -24.97
N LYS A 421 2.32 16.26 -24.17
CA LYS A 421 2.47 15.93 -22.76
C LYS A 421 1.19 16.30 -22.01
N PHE A 422 0.67 15.32 -21.28
CA PHE A 422 -0.68 15.26 -20.69
C PHE A 422 -1.80 15.37 -21.75
N CYS A 423 -2.80 14.51 -21.62
CA CYS A 423 -4.16 14.97 -21.87
C CYS A 423 -4.63 15.64 -20.59
#